data_AF-A0A7C3IUR4-F1
#
_entry.id   AF-A0A7C3IUR4-F1
#
_cell.length_a   1.000
_cell.length_b   1.000
_cell.length_c   1.000
_cell.angle_alpha   90.00
_cell.angle_beta   90.00
_cell.angle_gamma   90.00
#
_symmetry.space_group_name_H-M   'P 1'
#
loop_
_entity.id
_entity.type
_entity.pdbx_description
1 polymer ?
#
loop_
_entity_poly.entity_id
_entity_poly.type
_entity_poly.pdbx_seq_one_letter_code
_entity_poly.pdbx_strand_id
1 'polypeptide(L)'
;MPDLSRSLEWRGTACPALLAAVLLACGGAAQAGAFAQGAHGSATLLPRACGSCHVGHGPPRSLMLPSGADGTCLQCHGDAAARDAAKAKGLLTQTEGLGNVSAEFLKISHHPLGNSTQSLLRIPVKRVAGGAPAALSTVACVDCHDEHYQTKAANGGQLDVTKIKQIGNSRHGDRPEYELCYKCHGTGAASAGRVDIQRLVNPGNASYHPVQAIGKNPSTPSLIQPYTTQSYTACTDCHGSDQANAPRGPHGSLFRPILKANYSTQDGQAESLNQYALCYRCHNRATVNSESQSSFRYHKKHLEKRASCRACHNSHGSTQYAHLIDFDTTIVTPNTNNQLDYQSSAGNHGSCNLRCHGKNHVNLGY
;
A
#
# COMPACT_ATOMS: atom_id res chain seq x y z
N MET A 1 56.17 29.76 15.60
CA MET A 1 57.28 28.80 15.68
C MET A 1 57.60 28.62 17.15
N PRO A 2 57.36 27.42 17.70
CA PRO A 2 58.49 26.55 17.99
C PRO A 2 58.32 25.11 17.47
N ASP A 3 59.49 24.53 17.25
CA ASP A 3 59.84 23.20 16.76
C ASP A 3 59.61 22.13 17.84
N LEU A 4 58.98 21.01 17.47
CA LEU A 4 58.89 19.79 18.28
C LEU A 4 59.25 18.58 17.42
N SER A 5 60.51 18.52 17.00
CA SER A 5 61.18 17.29 16.62
C SER A 5 61.38 16.39 17.86
N ARG A 6 60.49 15.42 18.06
CA ARG A 6 60.78 14.20 18.82
C ARG A 6 60.33 12.98 18.03
N SER A 7 61.29 12.41 17.30
CA SER A 7 61.28 11.06 16.78
C SER A 7 61.19 10.05 17.91
N LEU A 8 60.06 9.34 18.04
CA LEU A 8 60.02 8.07 18.75
C LEU A 8 60.51 6.99 17.78
N GLU A 9 61.73 6.52 17.99
CA GLU A 9 62.21 5.27 17.42
C GLU A 9 61.42 4.10 18.02
N TRP A 10 60.63 3.41 17.19
CA TRP A 10 59.96 2.17 17.56
C TRP A 10 60.87 0.99 17.21
N ARG A 11 61.78 0.65 18.12
CA ARG A 11 62.47 -0.64 18.12
C ARG A 11 61.65 -1.62 18.94
N GLY A 12 60.88 -2.45 18.25
CA GLY A 12 60.07 -3.49 18.89
C GLY A 12 59.58 -4.48 17.85
N THR A 13 60.29 -5.60 17.73
CA THR A 13 59.90 -6.79 16.98
C THR A 13 58.55 -7.31 17.48
N ALA A 14 57.47 -6.82 16.88
CA ALA A 14 56.13 -7.35 17.12
C ALA A 14 55.93 -8.58 16.24
N CYS A 15 55.84 -9.72 16.92
CA CYS A 15 55.57 -11.04 16.37
C CYS A 15 54.28 -11.03 15.51
N PRO A 16 54.30 -11.53 14.25
CA PRO A 16 53.14 -11.47 13.34
C PRO A 16 51.92 -12.27 13.82
N ALA A 17 52.05 -13.04 14.90
CA ALA A 17 50.95 -13.82 15.49
C ALA A 17 49.93 -12.97 16.28
N LEU A 18 50.28 -11.76 16.74
CA LEU A 18 49.38 -10.94 17.57
C LEU A 18 48.43 -10.03 16.78
N LEU A 19 48.75 -9.71 15.51
CA LEU A 19 47.80 -8.99 14.64
C LEU A 19 46.64 -9.88 14.16
N ALA A 20 46.84 -11.20 14.09
CA ALA A 20 45.79 -12.14 13.76
C ALA A 20 44.77 -12.33 14.91
N ALA A 21 45.19 -12.15 16.17
CA ALA A 21 44.33 -12.36 17.33
C ALA A 21 43.34 -11.20 17.59
N VAL A 22 43.70 -9.96 17.23
CA VAL A 22 42.82 -8.79 17.40
C VAL A 22 41.71 -8.76 16.33
N LEU A 23 41.97 -9.32 15.14
CA LEU A 23 40.94 -9.50 14.11
C LEU A 23 39.93 -10.63 14.41
N LEU A 24 40.26 -11.56 15.33
CA LEU A 24 39.35 -12.61 15.78
C LEU A 24 38.48 -12.21 16.99
N ALA A 25 38.80 -11.13 17.70
CA ALA A 25 38.06 -10.71 18.90
C ALA A 25 36.89 -9.74 18.61
N CYS A 26 36.80 -9.20 17.41
CA CYS A 26 35.59 -8.50 16.96
C CYS A 26 34.67 -9.51 16.26
N GLY A 27 33.68 -10.02 16.98
CA GLY A 27 32.56 -10.80 16.45
C GLY A 27 31.66 -10.05 15.45
N GLY A 28 32.21 -9.19 14.59
CA GLY A 28 31.51 -8.42 13.56
C GLY A 28 31.15 -9.23 12.31
N ALA A 29 31.80 -10.39 12.08
CA ALA A 29 31.50 -11.24 10.92
C ALA A 29 30.12 -11.94 11.03
N ALA A 30 29.63 -12.21 12.25
CA ALA A 30 28.38 -12.94 12.46
C ALA A 30 27.11 -12.10 12.27
N GLN A 31 27.20 -10.76 12.32
CA GLN A 31 26.05 -9.86 12.15
C GLN A 31 25.88 -9.37 10.70
N ALA A 32 26.94 -9.40 9.88
CA ALA A 32 26.88 -9.00 8.47
C ALA A 32 26.02 -9.95 7.61
N GLY A 33 25.95 -11.24 7.96
CA GLY A 33 25.16 -12.24 7.22
C GLY A 33 23.63 -12.05 7.30
N ALA A 34 23.14 -11.20 8.21
CA ALA A 34 21.71 -10.98 8.39
C ALA A 34 21.16 -9.76 7.61
N PHE A 35 22.02 -8.89 7.08
CA PHE A 35 21.63 -7.58 6.52
C PHE A 35 21.55 -7.53 4.99
N ALA A 36 21.91 -8.60 4.29
CA ALA A 36 21.96 -8.64 2.83
C ALA A 36 21.29 -9.93 2.33
N GLN A 37 19.96 -10.02 2.48
CA GLN A 37 19.19 -11.18 2.02
C GLN A 37 18.38 -10.82 0.77
N GLY A 38 18.29 -11.78 -0.17
CA GLY A 38 17.51 -11.63 -1.41
C GLY A 38 18.26 -11.00 -2.57
N ALA A 39 17.49 -10.41 -3.50
CA ALA A 39 18.03 -9.86 -4.74
C ALA A 39 19.05 -8.73 -4.50
N HIS A 40 18.79 -7.86 -3.51
CA HIS A 40 19.70 -6.76 -3.14
C HIS A 40 20.93 -7.20 -2.33
N GLY A 41 20.95 -8.43 -1.80
CA GLY A 41 22.14 -9.03 -1.19
C GLY A 41 22.91 -9.94 -2.13
N SER A 42 22.44 -10.16 -3.35
CA SER A 42 23.02 -11.12 -4.28
C SER A 42 24.24 -10.54 -4.97
N ALA A 43 25.43 -11.08 -4.68
CA ALA A 43 26.66 -10.74 -5.39
C ALA A 43 26.61 -11.05 -6.90
N THR A 44 25.72 -11.97 -7.31
CA THR A 44 25.49 -12.30 -8.73
C THR A 44 24.74 -11.19 -9.45
N LEU A 45 23.75 -10.56 -8.78
CA LEU A 45 22.95 -9.48 -9.37
C LEU A 45 23.63 -8.12 -9.18
N LEU A 46 24.20 -7.89 -8.00
CA LEU A 46 24.83 -6.64 -7.58
C LEU A 46 26.31 -6.90 -7.31
N PRO A 47 27.19 -6.77 -8.32
CA PRO A 47 28.58 -7.25 -8.24
C PRO A 47 29.45 -6.37 -7.33
N ARG A 48 28.97 -5.18 -6.94
CA ARG A 48 29.62 -4.31 -5.95
C ARG A 48 29.05 -4.47 -4.53
N ALA A 49 28.17 -5.45 -4.31
CA ALA A 49 27.49 -5.66 -3.03
C ALA A 49 26.91 -4.34 -2.47
N CYS A 50 27.25 -3.96 -1.24
CA CYS A 50 26.82 -2.69 -0.64
C CYS A 50 27.20 -1.46 -1.50
N GLY A 51 28.32 -1.53 -2.23
CA GLY A 51 28.79 -0.49 -3.14
C GLY A 51 27.97 -0.34 -4.43
N SER A 52 26.99 -1.20 -4.67
CA SER A 52 26.00 -0.99 -5.72
C SER A 52 25.01 0.14 -5.37
N CYS A 53 24.82 0.43 -4.08
CA CYS A 53 23.92 1.48 -3.59
C CYS A 53 24.67 2.56 -2.80
N HIS A 54 25.73 2.21 -2.08
CA HIS A 54 26.46 3.13 -1.20
C HIS A 54 27.77 3.64 -1.81
N VAL A 55 28.11 4.90 -1.55
CA VAL A 55 29.35 5.55 -2.04
C VAL A 55 30.52 5.48 -1.04
N GLY A 56 30.35 4.84 0.12
CA GLY A 56 31.42 4.54 1.10
C GLY A 56 31.91 5.72 1.96
N HIS A 57 31.86 6.95 1.43
CA HIS A 57 32.14 8.18 2.18
C HIS A 57 31.03 9.21 1.96
N GLY A 58 30.54 9.78 3.05
CA GLY A 58 29.50 10.82 3.02
C GLY A 58 29.49 11.64 4.30
N PRO A 59 28.69 12.72 4.36
CA PRO A 59 28.53 13.52 5.57
C PRO A 59 28.13 12.63 6.76
N PRO A 60 28.53 13.00 7.99
CA PRO A 60 28.09 12.30 9.20
C PRO A 60 26.57 12.12 9.23
N ARG A 61 26.10 10.91 9.57
CA ARG A 61 24.67 10.54 9.61
C ARG A 61 23.93 10.62 8.26
N SER A 62 24.63 10.59 7.14
CA SER A 62 24.02 10.39 5.83
C SER A 62 23.78 8.91 5.53
N LEU A 63 22.85 8.61 4.62
CA LEU A 63 22.64 7.25 4.10
C LEU A 63 23.77 6.79 3.16
N MET A 64 24.76 7.66 2.88
CA MET A 64 25.87 7.39 1.97
C MET A 64 25.42 6.88 0.60
N LEU A 65 24.32 7.41 0.07
CA LEU A 65 23.79 7.08 -1.27
C LEU A 65 24.31 8.10 -2.30
N PRO A 66 24.54 7.71 -3.57
CA PRO A 66 24.98 8.61 -4.64
C PRO A 66 23.91 9.65 -5.01
N SER A 67 22.65 9.33 -4.74
CA SER A 67 21.46 10.16 -4.93
C SER A 67 20.54 9.99 -3.72
N GLY A 68 19.44 10.75 -3.63
CA GLY A 68 18.36 10.43 -2.68
C GLY A 68 17.88 8.98 -2.79
N ALA A 69 17.14 8.49 -1.79
CA ALA A 69 16.72 7.09 -1.72
C ALA A 69 15.99 6.66 -3.00
N ASP A 70 14.99 7.44 -3.42
CA ASP A 70 14.19 7.16 -4.61
C ASP A 70 15.04 7.14 -5.89
N GLY A 71 15.92 8.14 -6.07
CA GLY A 71 16.84 8.19 -7.21
C GLY A 71 17.79 6.98 -7.24
N THR A 72 18.17 6.46 -6.08
CA THR A 72 19.02 5.26 -5.98
C THR A 72 18.26 4.02 -6.43
N CYS A 73 17.02 3.84 -5.96
CA CYS A 73 16.17 2.73 -6.37
C CYS A 73 15.87 2.78 -7.88
N LEU A 74 15.56 3.96 -8.41
CA LEU A 74 15.18 4.14 -9.81
C LEU A 74 16.32 3.98 -10.81
N GLN A 75 17.58 3.92 -10.37
CA GLN A 75 18.69 3.51 -11.25
C GLN A 75 18.52 2.07 -11.77
N CYS A 76 17.92 1.19 -10.98
CA CYS A 76 17.68 -0.21 -11.35
C CYS A 76 16.19 -0.50 -11.62
N HIS A 77 15.28 0.23 -10.96
CA HIS A 77 13.83 0.06 -11.08
C HIS A 77 13.14 1.11 -11.96
N GLY A 78 13.91 1.97 -12.62
CA GLY A 78 13.41 2.95 -13.59
C GLY A 78 13.27 2.37 -15.00
N ASP A 79 13.36 3.24 -15.99
CA ASP A 79 13.28 2.87 -17.40
C ASP A 79 14.52 2.07 -17.88
N ALA A 80 14.51 1.67 -19.16
CA ALA A 80 15.61 0.90 -19.74
C ALA A 80 16.93 1.66 -19.74
N ALA A 81 16.91 2.98 -20.02
CA ALA A 81 18.11 3.80 -20.08
C ALA A 81 18.81 3.90 -18.70
N ALA A 82 18.02 4.08 -17.64
CA ALA A 82 18.53 4.06 -16.27
C ALA A 82 19.22 2.73 -15.94
N ARG A 83 18.59 1.61 -16.31
CA ARG A 83 19.15 0.26 -16.09
C ARG A 83 20.42 -0.01 -16.89
N ASP A 84 20.47 0.43 -18.14
CA ASP A 84 21.65 0.29 -18.99
C ASP A 84 22.81 1.11 -18.44
N ALA A 85 22.54 2.33 -17.95
CA ALA A 85 23.53 3.16 -17.26
C ALA A 85 24.02 2.52 -15.95
N ALA A 86 23.13 1.91 -15.17
CA ALA A 86 23.49 1.18 -13.95
C ALA A 86 24.38 -0.04 -14.25
N LYS A 87 24.06 -0.77 -15.33
CA LYS A 87 24.86 -1.90 -15.82
C LYS A 87 26.24 -1.44 -16.30
N ALA A 88 26.32 -0.35 -17.06
CA ALA A 88 27.59 0.23 -17.52
C ALA A 88 28.49 0.68 -16.37
N LYS A 89 27.91 1.12 -15.25
CA LYS A 89 28.62 1.48 -14.01
C LYS A 89 29.01 0.26 -13.15
N GLY A 90 28.61 -0.95 -13.55
CA GLY A 90 28.84 -2.18 -12.78
C GLY A 90 28.03 -2.23 -11.48
N LEU A 91 26.86 -1.56 -11.41
CA LEU A 91 25.98 -1.62 -10.24
C LEU A 91 25.07 -2.85 -10.27
N LEU A 92 24.75 -3.36 -11.47
CA LEU A 92 23.84 -4.46 -11.74
C LEU A 92 24.37 -5.32 -12.90
N THR A 93 24.19 -6.64 -12.87
CA THR A 93 24.63 -7.55 -13.94
C THR A 93 23.55 -7.84 -14.99
N GLN A 94 22.27 -7.87 -14.61
CA GLN A 94 21.15 -8.23 -15.48
C GLN A 94 19.95 -7.31 -15.29
N THR A 95 19.23 -7.01 -16.37
CA THR A 95 18.06 -6.11 -16.36
C THR A 95 16.75 -6.85 -16.59
N GLU A 96 16.81 -8.14 -16.94
CA GLU A 96 15.64 -8.98 -17.18
C GLU A 96 14.81 -9.16 -15.91
N GLY A 97 13.48 -9.03 -16.05
CA GLY A 97 12.54 -9.13 -14.93
C GLY A 97 12.43 -7.88 -14.05
N LEU A 98 13.19 -6.80 -14.33
CA LEU A 98 13.02 -5.52 -13.67
C LEU A 98 11.93 -4.69 -14.36
N GLY A 99 10.82 -4.48 -13.67
CA GLY A 99 9.74 -3.63 -14.13
C GLY A 99 10.10 -2.15 -14.07
N ASN A 100 9.54 -1.35 -14.99
CA ASN A 100 9.71 0.10 -15.01
C ASN A 100 8.74 0.75 -14.01
N VAL A 101 9.21 0.98 -12.79
CA VAL A 101 8.42 1.60 -11.71
C VAL A 101 8.28 3.10 -11.93
N SER A 102 9.25 3.78 -12.55
CA SER A 102 9.15 5.23 -12.80
C SER A 102 7.95 5.57 -13.68
N ALA A 103 7.59 4.70 -14.63
CA ALA A 103 6.39 4.88 -15.45
C ALA A 103 5.08 4.92 -14.64
N GLU A 104 4.99 4.18 -13.53
CA GLU A 104 3.78 4.16 -12.70
C GLU A 104 3.56 5.51 -11.99
N PHE A 105 4.63 6.19 -11.61
CA PHE A 105 4.58 7.52 -10.98
C PHE A 105 4.25 8.65 -11.96
N LEU A 106 4.21 8.38 -13.27
CA LEU A 106 3.74 9.34 -14.29
C LEU A 106 2.23 9.29 -14.49
N LYS A 107 1.53 8.30 -13.92
CA LYS A 107 0.09 8.14 -14.10
C LYS A 107 -0.70 9.20 -13.33
N ILE A 108 -1.93 9.46 -13.76
CA ILE A 108 -2.76 10.55 -13.19
C ILE A 108 -3.10 10.37 -11.70
N SER A 109 -3.05 9.13 -11.20
CA SER A 109 -3.22 8.78 -9.79
C SER A 109 -2.01 8.00 -9.34
N HIS A 110 -1.18 8.56 -8.47
CA HIS A 110 0.00 7.88 -7.94
C HIS A 110 0.30 8.38 -6.53
N HIS A 111 1.09 7.62 -5.77
CA HIS A 111 1.70 8.15 -4.57
C HIS A 111 2.85 9.08 -4.98
N PRO A 112 2.81 10.38 -4.65
CA PRO A 112 3.82 11.31 -5.13
C PRO A 112 5.16 11.03 -4.43
N LEU A 113 6.20 10.80 -5.22
CA LEU A 113 7.55 10.63 -4.70
C LEU A 113 8.10 11.97 -4.24
N GLY A 114 8.64 12.00 -3.02
CA GLY A 114 9.38 13.15 -2.53
C GLY A 114 10.86 12.89 -2.77
N ASN A 115 11.60 13.84 -3.37
CA ASN A 115 13.05 13.73 -3.57
C ASN A 115 13.85 13.81 -2.25
N SER A 116 13.34 13.17 -1.19
CA SER A 116 13.87 13.17 0.15
C SER A 116 14.97 12.14 0.26
N THR A 117 16.09 12.55 0.85
CA THR A 117 17.15 11.64 1.30
C THR A 117 16.76 10.88 2.58
N GLN A 118 15.54 11.08 3.11
CA GLN A 118 15.11 10.60 4.42
C GLN A 118 13.63 10.13 4.40
N SER A 119 13.40 8.93 4.97
CA SER A 119 12.07 8.37 5.24
C SER A 119 11.29 9.26 6.21
N LEU A 120 10.00 9.49 5.93
CA LEU A 120 9.10 10.20 6.86
C LEU A 120 8.94 9.48 8.20
N LEU A 121 9.27 8.18 8.26
CA LEU A 121 9.16 7.33 9.46
C LEU A 121 10.44 7.26 10.29
N ARG A 122 11.58 7.79 9.80
CA ARG A 122 12.86 7.80 10.53
C ARG A 122 13.19 9.11 11.22
N ILE A 123 12.37 10.15 11.02
CA ILE A 123 12.46 11.40 11.78
C ILE A 123 11.34 11.34 12.82
N PRO A 124 11.61 11.52 14.13
CA PRO A 124 10.56 11.92 15.04
C PRO A 124 10.09 13.29 14.56
N VAL A 125 9.05 13.31 13.73
CA VAL A 125 8.39 14.54 13.31
C VAL A 125 7.83 15.12 14.60
N LYS A 126 8.62 15.96 15.28
CA LYS A 126 8.07 16.90 16.26
C LYS A 126 6.96 17.59 15.49
N ARG A 127 5.71 17.39 15.92
CA ARG A 127 4.57 18.16 15.46
C ARG A 127 5.03 19.61 15.40
N VAL A 128 5.18 20.15 14.19
CA VAL A 128 5.44 21.58 14.05
C VAL A 128 4.12 22.21 14.47
N ALA A 129 4.09 22.67 15.72
CA ALA A 129 2.96 23.40 16.25
C ALA A 129 2.87 24.71 15.46
N GLY A 130 1.88 24.78 14.58
CA GLY A 130 1.60 25.96 13.76
C GLY A 130 2.45 26.06 12.50
N GLY A 131 1.82 25.81 11.34
CA GLY A 131 2.30 26.33 10.05
C GLY A 131 2.54 25.28 8.95
N ALA A 132 1.69 25.37 7.91
CA ALA A 132 1.74 24.77 6.57
C ALA A 132 1.40 23.27 6.39
N PRO A 133 0.25 22.93 5.75
CA PRO A 133 -0.14 21.55 5.42
C PRO A 133 0.46 21.05 4.09
N ALA A 134 1.76 21.24 3.86
CA ALA A 134 2.39 20.95 2.55
C ALA A 134 3.50 19.88 2.58
N ALA A 135 4.05 19.53 3.74
CA ALA A 135 5.19 18.59 3.84
C ALA A 135 4.80 17.11 4.08
N LEU A 136 3.50 16.80 4.14
CA LEU A 136 2.98 15.47 4.48
C LEU A 136 2.33 14.74 3.28
N SER A 137 2.63 15.17 2.06
CA SER A 137 2.00 14.64 0.85
C SER A 137 2.81 13.59 0.11
N THR A 138 4.12 13.47 0.35
CA THR A 138 5.03 12.61 -0.42
C THR A 138 5.40 11.31 0.29
N VAL A 139 5.69 10.25 -0.47
CA VAL A 139 6.26 9.00 0.04
C VAL A 139 7.66 8.78 -0.55
N ALA A 140 8.52 8.04 0.13
CA ALA A 140 9.76 7.51 -0.39
C ALA A 140 9.66 6.00 -0.59
N CYS A 141 10.49 5.41 -1.46
CA CYS A 141 10.50 3.96 -1.68
C CYS A 141 10.68 3.18 -0.37
N VAL A 142 11.55 3.69 0.52
CA VAL A 142 11.90 3.09 1.81
C VAL A 142 10.83 3.27 2.91
N ASP A 143 9.76 4.02 2.64
CA ASP A 143 8.61 4.09 3.56
C ASP A 143 7.74 2.83 3.49
N CYS A 144 7.81 2.11 2.35
CA CYS A 144 7.06 0.89 2.07
C CYS A 144 7.95 -0.34 1.91
N HIS A 145 9.12 -0.17 1.29
CA HIS A 145 10.07 -1.25 1.05
C HIS A 145 11.19 -1.24 2.09
N ASP A 146 11.66 -2.43 2.45
CA ASP A 146 12.95 -2.59 3.11
C ASP A 146 13.97 -3.05 2.06
N GLU A 147 14.90 -2.18 1.71
CA GLU A 147 15.93 -2.41 0.71
C GLU A 147 16.94 -3.49 1.10
N HIS A 148 17.11 -3.78 2.40
CA HIS A 148 18.06 -4.77 2.92
C HIS A 148 17.42 -6.15 3.16
N TYR A 149 16.09 -6.19 3.28
CA TYR A 149 15.32 -7.40 3.55
C TYR A 149 14.38 -7.75 2.41
N GLN A 150 14.94 -8.34 1.35
CA GLN A 150 14.20 -8.81 0.19
C GLN A 150 13.99 -10.33 0.31
N THR A 151 12.79 -10.83 0.61
CA THR A 151 12.56 -12.29 0.50
C THR A 151 12.17 -12.63 -0.94
N LYS A 152 12.86 -13.59 -1.56
CA LYS A 152 12.39 -14.18 -2.82
C LYS A 152 10.99 -14.77 -2.59
N ALA A 153 9.99 -14.36 -3.35
CA ALA A 153 8.79 -15.17 -3.52
C ALA A 153 9.21 -16.54 -4.07
N ALA A 154 8.52 -17.61 -3.67
CA ALA A 154 8.90 -18.99 -3.98
C ALA A 154 8.98 -19.31 -5.49
N ASN A 155 8.55 -18.40 -6.37
CA ASN A 155 8.48 -18.59 -7.82
C ASN A 155 9.20 -17.50 -8.62
N GLY A 156 10.53 -17.42 -8.50
CA GLY A 156 11.40 -16.91 -9.56
C GLY A 156 11.36 -15.42 -9.92
N GLY A 157 10.49 -14.63 -9.30
CA GLY A 157 10.43 -13.19 -9.44
C GLY A 157 9.53 -12.61 -8.36
N GLN A 158 9.77 -11.34 -8.02
CA GLN A 158 8.95 -10.51 -7.13
C GLN A 158 9.20 -10.64 -5.62
N LEU A 159 9.17 -9.45 -5.03
CA LEU A 159 8.81 -9.21 -3.65
C LEU A 159 7.39 -9.70 -3.41
N ASP A 160 7.26 -10.58 -2.43
CA ASP A 160 5.99 -10.87 -1.80
C ASP A 160 5.72 -9.78 -0.77
N VAL A 161 4.86 -8.80 -1.10
CA VAL A 161 4.47 -7.74 -0.16
C VAL A 161 3.73 -8.29 1.06
N THR A 162 3.27 -9.55 1.02
CA THR A 162 2.72 -10.25 2.19
C THR A 162 3.80 -10.76 3.15
N LYS A 163 5.08 -10.62 2.79
CA LYS A 163 6.25 -11.08 3.57
C LYS A 163 7.29 -9.98 3.78
N ILE A 164 6.88 -8.71 3.78
CA ILE A 164 7.80 -7.59 4.08
C ILE A 164 8.21 -7.69 5.55
N LYS A 165 9.42 -8.23 5.75
CA LYS A 165 10.11 -8.28 7.03
C LYS A 165 10.65 -6.89 7.35
N GLN A 166 9.96 -6.25 8.28
CA GLN A 166 10.39 -5.11 9.09
C GLN A 166 10.28 -3.71 8.48
N ILE A 167 9.68 -2.82 9.26
CA ILE A 167 10.15 -1.45 9.45
C ILE A 167 10.27 -1.28 10.96
N GLY A 168 11.49 -1.14 11.47
CA GLY A 168 11.79 -0.83 12.87
C GLY A 168 11.68 -2.03 13.83
N ASN A 169 12.82 -2.65 14.12
CA ASN A 169 13.13 -3.46 15.31
C ASN A 169 12.13 -4.55 15.76
N SER A 170 11.33 -5.12 14.85
CA SER A 170 10.49 -6.29 15.14
C SER A 170 10.31 -7.11 13.88
N ARG A 171 10.81 -8.35 13.93
CA ARG A 171 10.71 -9.41 12.90
C ARG A 171 9.27 -9.56 12.42
N HIS A 172 9.00 -9.38 11.12
CA HIS A 172 7.66 -9.62 10.59
C HIS A 172 7.65 -10.61 9.44
N GLY A 173 7.58 -11.89 9.81
CA GLY A 173 7.03 -12.94 8.97
C GLY A 173 5.50 -13.04 9.05
N ASP A 174 4.86 -12.24 9.92
CA ASP A 174 3.46 -12.44 10.34
C ASP A 174 2.60 -11.16 10.33
N ARG A 175 3.06 -10.02 9.77
CA ARG A 175 2.26 -8.77 9.76
C ARG A 175 1.51 -8.54 8.45
N PRO A 176 0.19 -8.30 8.51
CA PRO A 176 -0.65 -8.11 7.32
C PRO A 176 -0.42 -6.73 6.67
N GLU A 177 -0.55 -6.68 5.35
CA GLU A 177 -0.31 -5.50 4.50
C GLU A 177 -0.97 -4.20 5.01
N TYR A 178 -2.17 -4.30 5.59
CA TYR A 178 -2.94 -3.15 6.02
C TYR A 178 -2.20 -2.29 7.06
N GLU A 179 -1.33 -2.89 7.87
CA GLU A 179 -0.57 -2.14 8.88
C GLU A 179 0.41 -1.18 8.24
N LEU A 180 0.99 -1.54 7.09
CA LEU A 180 1.85 -0.66 6.32
C LEU A 180 1.04 0.53 5.81
N CYS A 181 -0.12 0.27 5.23
CA CYS A 181 -1.00 1.30 4.70
C CYS A 181 -1.49 2.27 5.79
N TYR A 182 -1.81 1.78 6.99
CA TYR A 182 -2.32 2.62 8.09
C TYR A 182 -1.31 3.59 8.67
N LYS A 183 0.00 3.41 8.43
CA LYS A 183 0.99 4.43 8.80
C LYS A 183 0.67 5.79 8.19
N CYS A 184 0.03 5.81 7.02
CA CYS A 184 -0.34 7.03 6.31
C CYS A 184 -1.87 7.19 6.12
N HIS A 185 -2.62 6.08 6.02
CA HIS A 185 -4.07 6.06 5.75
C HIS A 185 -4.93 5.73 6.97
N GLY A 186 -4.32 5.65 8.16
CA GLY A 186 -5.00 5.45 9.43
C GLY A 186 -4.95 6.68 10.34
N THR A 187 -5.22 6.47 11.63
CA THR A 187 -5.22 7.54 12.62
C THR A 187 -3.80 8.08 12.85
N GLY A 188 -3.58 9.39 12.62
CA GLY A 188 -2.39 10.10 13.11
C GLY A 188 -1.34 10.54 12.09
N ALA A 189 -1.45 10.18 10.80
CA ALA A 189 -0.67 10.80 9.74
C ALA A 189 -1.51 11.86 9.01
N ALA A 190 -1.25 13.12 9.32
CA ALA A 190 -1.64 14.28 8.52
C ALA A 190 -3.09 14.27 8.00
N SER A 191 -4.05 14.47 8.91
CA SER A 191 -5.46 14.73 8.60
C SER A 191 -5.62 16.07 7.86
N ALA A 192 -5.15 16.13 6.62
CA ALA A 192 -5.44 17.18 5.65
C ALA A 192 -6.71 16.80 4.86
N GLY A 193 -7.83 16.63 5.56
CA GLY A 193 -9.13 16.32 4.95
C GLY A 193 -9.25 14.92 4.31
N ARG A 194 -8.32 14.00 4.57
CA ARG A 194 -8.39 12.61 4.07
C ARG A 194 -9.25 11.74 4.98
N VAL A 195 -10.00 10.81 4.38
CA VAL A 195 -10.81 9.82 5.09
C VAL A 195 -9.89 8.85 5.83
N ASP A 196 -10.12 8.67 7.12
CA ASP A 196 -9.46 7.65 7.94
C ASP A 196 -9.97 6.26 7.54
N ILE A 197 -9.16 5.55 6.76
CA ILE A 197 -9.52 4.23 6.23
C ILE A 197 -9.45 3.18 7.34
N GLN A 198 -8.50 3.29 8.27
CA GLN A 198 -8.39 2.40 9.42
C GLN A 198 -9.69 2.38 10.23
N ARG A 199 -10.32 3.55 10.41
CA ARG A 199 -11.62 3.66 11.07
C ARG A 199 -12.72 2.94 10.28
N LEU A 200 -12.76 3.03 8.95
CA LEU A 200 -13.84 2.45 8.14
C LEU A 200 -13.79 0.92 8.05
N VAL A 201 -12.60 0.33 8.01
CA VAL A 201 -12.43 -1.13 7.91
C VAL A 201 -12.24 -1.82 9.28
N ASN A 202 -12.49 -1.10 10.37
CA ASN A 202 -12.36 -1.61 11.73
C ASN A 202 -13.34 -2.77 11.96
N PRO A 203 -12.89 -3.95 12.45
CA PRO A 203 -13.76 -5.09 12.75
C PRO A 203 -14.90 -4.82 13.75
N GLY A 204 -14.77 -3.78 14.57
CA GLY A 204 -15.83 -3.30 15.47
C GLY A 204 -17.04 -2.72 14.73
N ASN A 205 -16.88 -2.25 13.49
CA ASN A 205 -17.92 -1.60 12.70
C ASN A 205 -19.06 -2.55 12.30
N ALA A 206 -20.25 -2.00 12.06
CA ALA A 206 -21.42 -2.78 11.63
C ALA A 206 -21.14 -3.60 10.34
N SER A 207 -20.34 -3.06 9.42
CA SER A 207 -19.83 -3.82 8.28
C SER A 207 -18.50 -3.26 7.76
N TYR A 208 -17.72 -4.10 7.09
CA TYR A 208 -16.41 -3.77 6.51
C TYR A 208 -16.02 -4.83 5.47
N HIS A 209 -15.18 -4.46 4.51
CA HIS A 209 -14.44 -5.43 3.72
C HIS A 209 -13.37 -6.10 4.58
N PRO A 210 -13.12 -7.42 4.42
CA PRO A 210 -12.37 -8.25 5.37
C PRO A 210 -10.86 -8.06 5.29
N VAL A 211 -10.40 -6.85 5.61
CA VAL A 211 -8.98 -6.47 5.58
C VAL A 211 -8.26 -6.91 6.86
N GLN A 212 -8.85 -6.61 8.02
CA GLN A 212 -8.27 -6.93 9.33
C GLN A 212 -8.78 -8.23 9.93
N ALA A 213 -10.00 -8.64 9.56
CA ALA A 213 -10.70 -9.80 10.09
C ALA A 213 -11.69 -10.33 9.06
N ILE A 214 -12.17 -11.56 9.27
CA ILE A 214 -13.29 -12.13 8.51
C ILE A 214 -14.51 -11.20 8.55
N GLY A 215 -15.22 -11.14 7.42
CA GLY A 215 -16.41 -10.30 7.28
C GLY A 215 -17.57 -10.76 8.17
N LYS A 216 -18.42 -9.81 8.58
CA LYS A 216 -19.57 -10.09 9.47
C LYS A 216 -20.73 -10.79 8.78
N ASN A 217 -20.83 -10.70 7.46
CA ASN A 217 -21.96 -11.25 6.73
C ASN A 217 -21.82 -12.77 6.59
N PRO A 218 -22.79 -13.58 7.08
CA PRO A 218 -22.72 -15.03 6.99
C PRO A 218 -22.91 -15.54 5.55
N SER A 219 -23.45 -14.71 4.65
CA SER A 219 -23.65 -15.02 3.24
C SER A 219 -23.36 -13.79 2.37
N THR A 220 -22.60 -14.02 1.29
CA THR A 220 -22.35 -13.04 0.22
C THR A 220 -22.49 -13.76 -1.12
N PRO A 221 -23.72 -13.92 -1.65
CA PRO A 221 -23.99 -14.80 -2.81
C PRO A 221 -23.31 -14.35 -4.10
N SER A 222 -22.88 -13.10 -4.19
CA SER A 222 -22.19 -12.58 -5.35
C SER A 222 -20.70 -12.92 -5.36
N LEU A 223 -20.09 -13.47 -4.31
CA LEU A 223 -18.65 -13.79 -4.36
C LEU A 223 -18.34 -14.82 -5.45
N ILE A 224 -17.35 -14.51 -6.28
CA ILE A 224 -16.82 -15.46 -7.28
C ILE A 224 -15.76 -16.35 -6.67
N GLN A 225 -15.61 -17.57 -7.18
CA GLN A 225 -14.52 -18.46 -6.78
C GLN A 225 -13.15 -17.84 -7.12
N PRO A 226 -12.12 -18.01 -6.27
CA PRO A 226 -12.08 -18.84 -5.05
C PRO A 226 -12.51 -18.09 -3.77
N TYR A 227 -13.07 -16.89 -3.87
CA TYR A 227 -13.47 -16.11 -2.69
C TYR A 227 -14.69 -16.72 -1.99
N THR A 228 -14.65 -16.67 -0.66
CA THR A 228 -15.72 -17.10 0.23
C THR A 228 -15.94 -16.05 1.31
N THR A 229 -16.98 -16.22 2.14
CA THR A 229 -17.18 -15.34 3.32
C THR A 229 -16.06 -15.44 4.35
N GLN A 230 -15.18 -16.45 4.24
CA GLN A 230 -13.98 -16.63 5.07
C GLN A 230 -12.71 -16.08 4.41
N SER A 231 -12.82 -15.45 3.24
CA SER A 231 -11.66 -14.85 2.58
C SER A 231 -11.29 -13.50 3.20
N TYR A 232 -10.00 -13.24 3.27
CA TYR A 232 -9.46 -11.90 3.52
C TYR A 232 -9.32 -11.13 2.21
N THR A 233 -9.25 -9.81 2.30
CA THR A 233 -8.95 -8.93 1.17
C THR A 233 -7.78 -8.02 1.53
N ALA A 234 -6.76 -8.01 0.69
CA ALA A 234 -5.62 -7.11 0.79
C ALA A 234 -5.99 -5.71 0.26
N CYS A 235 -5.34 -4.67 0.77
CA CYS A 235 -5.48 -3.32 0.22
C CYS A 235 -5.09 -3.31 -1.27
N THR A 236 -4.06 -4.08 -1.65
CA THR A 236 -3.61 -4.18 -3.05
C THR A 236 -4.44 -5.11 -3.95
N ASP A 237 -5.52 -5.72 -3.43
CA ASP A 237 -6.50 -6.38 -4.29
C ASP A 237 -7.34 -5.34 -5.07
N CYS A 238 -7.55 -4.17 -4.46
CA CYS A 238 -8.23 -3.04 -5.07
C CYS A 238 -7.28 -1.93 -5.52
N HIS A 239 -6.26 -1.61 -4.72
CA HIS A 239 -5.33 -0.52 -4.97
C HIS A 239 -4.04 -0.99 -5.65
N GLY A 240 -3.74 -0.46 -6.82
CA GLY A 240 -2.60 -0.91 -7.61
C GLY A 240 -2.66 -0.43 -9.04
N SER A 241 -1.69 -0.88 -9.81
CA SER A 241 -1.66 -0.62 -11.24
C SER A 241 -2.91 -1.14 -11.95
N ASP A 242 -3.40 -0.35 -12.91
CA ASP A 242 -4.41 -0.73 -13.89
C ASP A 242 -3.90 -1.71 -14.96
N GLN A 243 -2.59 -1.99 -14.97
CA GLN A 243 -1.94 -2.85 -15.96
C GLN A 243 -1.49 -4.17 -15.34
N ALA A 244 -1.82 -5.30 -15.98
CA ALA A 244 -1.55 -6.63 -15.44
C ALA A 244 -0.04 -6.93 -15.26
N ASN A 245 0.80 -6.40 -16.16
CA ASN A 245 2.25 -6.64 -16.18
C ASN A 245 3.07 -5.49 -15.57
N ALA A 246 2.40 -4.51 -14.96
CA ALA A 246 3.10 -3.43 -14.29
C ALA A 246 3.75 -3.91 -12.97
N PRO A 247 4.74 -3.17 -12.45
CA PRO A 247 5.30 -3.43 -11.14
C PRO A 247 4.21 -3.53 -10.07
N ARG A 248 4.24 -4.61 -9.28
CA ARG A 248 3.28 -4.84 -8.20
C ARG A 248 3.39 -3.76 -7.13
N GLY A 249 2.27 -3.48 -6.46
CA GLY A 249 2.18 -2.46 -5.42
C GLY A 249 1.39 -1.22 -5.88
N PRO A 250 1.00 -0.35 -4.93
CA PRO A 250 0.16 0.80 -5.21
C PRO A 250 0.98 2.01 -5.70
N HIS A 251 1.81 1.85 -6.72
CA HIS A 251 2.65 2.94 -7.24
C HIS A 251 1.80 4.01 -7.95
N GLY A 252 1.05 3.60 -8.97
CA GLY A 252 0.14 4.46 -9.70
C GLY A 252 -0.86 3.72 -10.58
N SER A 253 -1.90 4.42 -11.01
CA SER A 253 -2.98 3.93 -11.85
C SER A 253 -3.60 5.06 -12.67
N LEU A 254 -4.22 4.70 -13.79
CA LEU A 254 -5.13 5.58 -14.53
C LEU A 254 -6.48 5.79 -13.80
N PHE A 255 -6.83 4.96 -12.82
CA PHE A 255 -8.07 5.07 -12.06
C PHE A 255 -7.82 5.64 -10.65
N ARG A 256 -8.57 6.67 -10.26
CA ARG A 256 -8.45 7.30 -8.94
C ARG A 256 -9.34 6.62 -7.90
N PRO A 257 -8.88 6.46 -6.63
CA PRO A 257 -7.52 6.68 -6.14
C PRO A 257 -6.64 5.40 -6.24
N ILE A 258 -5.75 5.37 -7.24
CA ILE A 258 -4.81 4.26 -7.51
C ILE A 258 -5.53 2.91 -7.56
N LEU A 259 -6.62 2.80 -8.33
CA LEU A 259 -7.43 1.58 -8.40
C LEU A 259 -6.97 0.68 -9.54
N LYS A 260 -6.99 -0.64 -9.36
CA LYS A 260 -6.61 -1.61 -10.40
C LYS A 260 -7.59 -1.67 -11.57
N ALA A 261 -8.78 -1.11 -11.38
CA ALA A 261 -9.84 -1.05 -12.39
C ALA A 261 -10.78 0.09 -12.05
N ASN A 262 -11.61 0.47 -13.02
CA ASN A 262 -12.55 1.57 -12.85
C ASN A 262 -13.62 1.25 -11.77
N TYR A 263 -13.90 2.26 -10.96
CA TYR A 263 -15.01 2.31 -10.02
C TYR A 263 -15.56 3.73 -10.04
N SER A 264 -16.65 3.93 -10.76
CA SER A 264 -17.27 5.24 -10.81
C SER A 264 -18.19 5.49 -9.63
N THR A 265 -17.96 6.59 -8.94
CA THR A 265 -18.85 7.09 -7.89
C THR A 265 -19.87 8.10 -8.42
N GLN A 266 -19.83 8.41 -9.73
CA GLN A 266 -20.75 9.36 -10.33
C GLN A 266 -22.16 8.75 -10.45
N ASP A 267 -23.12 9.41 -9.82
CA ASP A 267 -24.53 9.05 -9.89
C ASP A 267 -25.16 9.44 -11.25
N GLY A 268 -26.22 8.74 -11.65
CA GLY A 268 -26.88 8.94 -12.94
C GLY A 268 -26.20 8.26 -14.13
N GLN A 269 -25.06 7.59 -13.91
CA GLN A 269 -24.40 6.77 -14.93
C GLN A 269 -24.98 5.36 -14.97
N ALA A 270 -25.16 4.83 -16.18
CA ALA A 270 -25.64 3.46 -16.35
C ALA A 270 -24.60 2.45 -15.84
N GLU A 271 -25.08 1.39 -15.20
CA GLU A 271 -24.24 0.26 -14.80
C GLU A 271 -23.67 -0.45 -16.04
N SER A 272 -22.36 -0.72 -16.01
CA SER A 272 -21.71 -1.58 -16.99
C SER A 272 -20.51 -2.31 -16.37
N LEU A 273 -20.07 -3.37 -17.05
CA LEU A 273 -18.84 -4.09 -16.71
C LEU A 273 -17.65 -3.15 -16.54
N ASN A 274 -17.54 -2.12 -17.39
CA ASN A 274 -16.44 -1.16 -17.33
C ASN A 274 -16.62 -0.12 -16.21
N GLN A 275 -17.85 0.23 -15.83
CA GLN A 275 -18.09 1.28 -14.83
C GLN A 275 -17.76 0.83 -13.40
N TYR A 276 -17.98 -0.45 -13.13
CA TYR A 276 -17.76 -1.08 -11.82
C TYR A 276 -16.83 -2.29 -11.91
N ALA A 277 -15.91 -2.25 -12.88
CA ALA A 277 -14.94 -3.31 -13.15
C ALA A 277 -14.18 -3.74 -11.88
N LEU A 278 -13.87 -2.80 -10.99
CA LEU A 278 -13.21 -3.09 -9.71
C LEU A 278 -14.01 -4.05 -8.83
N CYS A 279 -15.32 -3.80 -8.68
CA CYS A 279 -16.21 -4.62 -7.87
C CYS A 279 -16.31 -6.04 -8.46
N TYR A 280 -16.35 -6.14 -9.78
CA TYR A 280 -16.51 -7.39 -10.50
C TYR A 280 -15.28 -8.30 -10.50
N ARG A 281 -14.16 -7.84 -9.92
CA ARG A 281 -13.00 -8.70 -9.64
C ARG A 281 -13.27 -9.73 -8.54
N CYS A 282 -14.23 -9.47 -7.67
CA CYS A 282 -14.60 -10.36 -6.56
C CYS A 282 -16.09 -10.68 -6.54
N HIS A 283 -16.94 -9.85 -7.17
CA HIS A 283 -18.38 -10.04 -7.20
C HIS A 283 -18.90 -10.38 -8.60
N ASN A 284 -19.75 -11.39 -8.70
CA ASN A 284 -20.41 -11.79 -9.92
C ASN A 284 -21.45 -10.72 -10.31
N ARG A 285 -21.21 -10.06 -11.44
CA ARG A 285 -22.15 -9.06 -11.98
C ARG A 285 -23.55 -9.59 -12.17
N ALA A 286 -23.74 -10.83 -12.63
CA ALA A 286 -25.06 -11.39 -12.86
C ALA A 286 -25.84 -11.56 -11.54
N THR A 287 -25.17 -11.90 -10.44
CA THR A 287 -25.81 -11.96 -9.11
C THR A 287 -26.11 -10.56 -8.58
N VAL A 288 -25.16 -9.63 -8.72
CA VAL A 288 -25.30 -8.23 -8.31
C VAL A 288 -26.45 -7.56 -9.06
N ASN A 289 -26.49 -7.68 -10.39
CA ASN A 289 -27.52 -7.14 -11.25
C ASN A 289 -28.67 -8.14 -11.45
N SER A 290 -29.25 -8.59 -10.34
CA SER A 290 -30.44 -9.47 -10.34
C SER A 290 -31.50 -8.98 -9.36
N GLU A 291 -32.68 -9.57 -9.46
CA GLU A 291 -33.77 -9.46 -8.47
C GLU A 291 -33.84 -10.71 -7.59
N SER A 292 -32.68 -11.31 -7.29
CA SER A 292 -32.63 -12.56 -6.52
C SER A 292 -33.07 -12.36 -5.08
N GLN A 293 -33.87 -13.30 -4.55
CA GLN A 293 -34.21 -13.39 -3.13
C GLN A 293 -33.01 -13.80 -2.26
N SER A 294 -31.96 -14.37 -2.86
CA SER A 294 -30.70 -14.61 -2.15
C SER A 294 -29.90 -13.33 -1.89
N SER A 295 -30.31 -12.19 -2.48
CA SER A 295 -29.69 -10.87 -2.34
C SER A 295 -30.75 -9.78 -2.17
N PHE A 296 -30.35 -8.51 -2.27
CA PHE A 296 -31.29 -7.39 -2.29
C PHE A 296 -32.16 -7.44 -3.55
N ARG A 297 -33.42 -7.86 -3.42
CA ARG A 297 -34.34 -8.09 -4.56
C ARG A 297 -34.58 -6.87 -5.46
N TYR A 298 -34.29 -5.65 -4.98
CA TYR A 298 -34.43 -4.42 -5.77
C TYR A 298 -33.11 -3.87 -6.29
N HIS A 299 -32.01 -4.63 -6.24
CA HIS A 299 -30.73 -4.11 -6.67
C HIS A 299 -30.73 -3.75 -8.16
N LYS A 300 -31.18 -4.67 -9.03
CA LYS A 300 -31.36 -4.42 -10.47
C LYS A 300 -32.17 -3.15 -10.73
N LYS A 301 -33.30 -2.97 -10.05
CA LYS A 301 -34.15 -1.78 -10.20
C LYS A 301 -33.41 -0.47 -9.90
N HIS A 302 -32.57 -0.42 -8.87
CA HIS A 302 -31.79 0.78 -8.55
C HIS A 302 -30.71 1.05 -9.60
N LEU A 303 -30.06 0.00 -10.11
CA LEU A 303 -29.07 0.10 -11.20
C LEU A 303 -29.72 0.60 -12.50
N GLU A 304 -30.94 0.17 -12.83
CA GLU A 304 -31.72 0.67 -13.98
C GLU A 304 -32.14 2.13 -13.82
N LYS A 305 -32.34 2.58 -12.57
CA LYS A 305 -32.50 4.00 -12.23
C LYS A 305 -31.18 4.76 -12.19
N ARG A 306 -30.08 4.11 -12.56
CA ARG A 306 -28.73 4.69 -12.64
C ARG A 306 -28.22 5.22 -11.30
N ALA A 307 -28.67 4.61 -10.21
CA ALA A 307 -28.10 4.87 -8.90
C ALA A 307 -26.66 4.35 -8.87
N SER A 308 -25.70 5.19 -8.47
CA SER A 308 -24.32 4.74 -8.26
C SER A 308 -24.27 3.73 -7.12
N CYS A 309 -23.37 2.74 -7.20
CA CYS A 309 -23.07 1.89 -6.05
C CYS A 309 -22.65 2.71 -4.82
N ARG A 310 -21.97 3.86 -5.02
CA ARG A 310 -21.56 4.76 -3.92
C ARG A 310 -22.73 5.44 -3.23
N ALA A 311 -23.87 5.62 -3.91
CA ALA A 311 -25.04 6.25 -3.31
C ALA A 311 -25.47 5.53 -2.01
N CYS A 312 -25.30 4.21 -1.98
CA CYS A 312 -25.64 3.38 -0.82
C CYS A 312 -24.42 2.76 -0.13
N HIS A 313 -23.38 2.35 -0.87
CA HIS A 313 -22.29 1.54 -0.33
C HIS A 313 -20.97 2.30 -0.21
N ASN A 314 -20.31 2.14 0.94
CA ASN A 314 -18.89 2.46 1.09
C ASN A 314 -18.04 1.23 0.84
N SER A 315 -17.12 1.30 -0.13
CA SER A 315 -16.25 0.19 -0.51
C SER A 315 -15.28 -0.25 0.59
N HIS A 316 -15.15 0.50 1.69
CA HIS A 316 -14.33 0.11 2.84
C HIS A 316 -15.17 -0.50 3.95
N GLY A 317 -16.22 0.22 4.39
CA GLY A 317 -17.05 -0.21 5.50
C GLY A 317 -17.97 0.88 5.99
N SER A 318 -18.82 0.51 6.94
CA SER A 318 -19.80 1.37 7.58
C SER A 318 -19.78 1.16 9.09
N THR A 319 -19.60 2.25 9.82
CA THR A 319 -19.65 2.23 11.28
C THR A 319 -21.05 1.94 11.81
N GLN A 320 -22.10 2.21 11.03
CA GLN A 320 -23.48 2.25 11.51
C GLN A 320 -24.33 1.10 10.97
N TYR A 321 -24.17 0.74 9.70
CA TYR A 321 -25.09 -0.18 9.03
C TYR A 321 -24.41 -1.45 8.53
N ALA A 322 -25.19 -2.52 8.42
CA ALA A 322 -24.77 -3.77 7.80
C ALA A 322 -24.55 -3.61 6.28
N HIS A 323 -23.98 -4.63 5.65
CA HIS A 323 -23.86 -4.73 4.18
C HIS A 323 -23.17 -3.54 3.48
N LEU A 324 -22.20 -2.92 4.15
CA LEU A 324 -21.43 -1.77 3.68
C LEU A 324 -22.29 -0.52 3.41
N ILE A 325 -23.51 -0.46 3.94
CA ILE A 325 -24.41 0.67 3.71
C ILE A 325 -23.90 1.90 4.46
N ASP A 326 -23.65 2.97 3.74
CA ASP A 326 -23.14 4.24 4.24
C ASP A 326 -23.55 5.28 3.18
N PHE A 327 -24.75 5.85 3.36
CA PHE A 327 -25.39 6.67 2.35
C PHE A 327 -24.54 7.88 2.00
N ASP A 328 -24.32 8.10 0.70
CA ASP A 328 -23.70 9.34 0.23
C ASP A 328 -24.74 10.46 0.32
N THR A 329 -24.56 11.36 1.29
CA THR A 329 -25.51 12.43 1.58
C THR A 329 -25.55 13.54 0.53
N THR A 330 -24.65 13.48 -0.47
CA THR A 330 -24.73 14.33 -1.66
C THR A 330 -25.75 13.81 -2.69
N ILE A 331 -26.13 12.54 -2.60
CA ILE A 331 -27.09 11.85 -3.50
C ILE A 331 -28.39 11.51 -2.76
N VAL A 332 -28.25 10.97 -1.54
CA VAL A 332 -29.34 10.47 -0.71
C VAL A 332 -29.64 11.45 0.40
N THR A 333 -30.91 11.79 0.58
CA THR A 333 -31.37 12.78 1.58
C THR A 333 -32.35 12.14 2.55
N PRO A 334 -32.63 12.77 3.70
CA PRO A 334 -33.70 12.32 4.58
C PRO A 334 -35.06 12.26 3.85
N ASN A 335 -35.89 11.30 4.25
CA ASN A 335 -37.26 11.18 3.78
C ASN A 335 -38.14 12.34 4.28
N THR A 336 -39.43 12.32 3.92
CA THR A 336 -40.41 13.36 4.35
C THR A 336 -40.61 13.45 5.86
N ASN A 337 -40.22 12.42 6.63
CA ASN A 337 -40.27 12.41 8.09
C ASN A 337 -38.93 12.82 8.71
N ASN A 338 -38.01 13.37 7.92
CA ASN A 338 -36.65 13.73 8.31
C ASN A 338 -35.79 12.56 8.81
N GLN A 339 -35.99 11.37 8.24
CA GLN A 339 -35.24 10.17 8.58
C GLN A 339 -34.30 9.78 7.43
N LEU A 340 -33.04 9.50 7.75
CA LEU A 340 -32.08 8.85 6.87
C LEU A 340 -31.55 7.61 7.60
N ASP A 341 -32.12 6.45 7.30
CA ASP A 341 -31.88 5.22 8.06
C ASP A 341 -32.00 3.95 7.20
N TYR A 342 -31.30 2.90 7.63
CA TYR A 342 -31.38 1.55 7.09
C TYR A 342 -31.48 0.53 8.22
N GLN A 343 -32.43 -0.39 8.08
CA GLN A 343 -32.64 -1.48 9.04
C GLN A 343 -32.54 -2.82 8.33
N SER A 344 -31.56 -3.63 8.74
CA SER A 344 -31.45 -5.01 8.27
C SER A 344 -32.35 -5.92 9.10
N SER A 345 -33.05 -6.84 8.43
CA SER A 345 -33.86 -7.90 9.04
C SER A 345 -33.33 -9.27 8.64
N ALA A 346 -33.80 -10.34 9.30
CA ALA A 346 -33.41 -11.70 8.96
C ALA A 346 -33.84 -12.08 7.53
N GLY A 347 -33.13 -13.03 6.90
CA GLY A 347 -33.53 -13.60 5.60
C GLY A 347 -33.29 -12.71 4.38
N ASN A 348 -32.24 -11.86 4.38
CA ASN A 348 -31.96 -10.87 3.33
C ASN A 348 -33.06 -9.83 3.12
N HIS A 349 -33.80 -9.52 4.18
CA HIS A 349 -34.82 -8.48 4.20
C HIS A 349 -34.31 -7.23 4.91
N GLY A 350 -34.97 -6.11 4.69
CA GLY A 350 -34.66 -4.87 5.37
C GLY A 350 -35.60 -3.75 4.97
N SER A 351 -35.42 -2.58 5.55
CA SER A 351 -36.16 -1.38 5.17
C SER A 351 -35.26 -0.15 5.09
N CYS A 352 -35.66 0.78 4.22
CA CYS A 352 -34.98 2.05 4.05
C CYS A 352 -35.91 3.21 4.41
N ASN A 353 -35.38 4.18 5.14
CA ASN A 353 -35.97 5.49 5.39
C ASN A 353 -35.08 6.54 4.76
N LEU A 354 -35.39 6.97 3.54
CA LEU A 354 -34.56 7.92 2.79
C LEU A 354 -35.34 8.52 1.62
N ARG A 355 -34.78 9.55 1.00
CA ARG A 355 -35.20 10.05 -0.31
C ARG A 355 -34.03 9.96 -1.29
N CYS A 356 -34.27 9.35 -2.44
CA CYS A 356 -33.27 9.19 -3.50
C CYS A 356 -33.96 9.27 -4.86
N HIS A 357 -33.40 10.03 -5.81
CA HIS A 357 -33.96 10.22 -7.16
C HIS A 357 -35.45 10.63 -7.16
N GLY A 358 -35.83 11.54 -6.26
CA GLY A 358 -37.21 11.98 -6.08
C GLY A 358 -38.16 10.96 -5.44
N LYS A 359 -37.73 9.70 -5.26
CA LYS A 359 -38.52 8.66 -4.60
C LYS A 359 -38.35 8.73 -3.09
N ASN A 360 -39.46 8.94 -2.39
CA ASN A 360 -39.53 8.89 -0.94
C ASN A 360 -39.68 7.44 -0.45
N HIS A 361 -38.85 7.03 0.50
CA HIS A 361 -38.86 5.73 1.15
C HIS A 361 -39.18 5.97 2.64
N VAL A 362 -40.36 5.52 3.07
CA VAL A 362 -40.82 5.60 4.46
C VAL A 362 -41.11 4.18 4.89
N ASN A 363 -40.23 3.62 5.73
CA ASN A 363 -40.19 2.22 6.10
C ASN A 363 -40.36 1.28 4.89
N LEU A 364 -39.71 1.59 3.77
CA LEU A 364 -39.92 0.82 2.54
C LEU A 364 -39.16 -0.49 2.63
N GLY A 365 -39.89 -1.55 2.98
CA GLY A 365 -39.37 -2.90 3.14
C GLY A 365 -39.16 -3.64 1.82
N TYR A 366 -38.30 -4.66 1.86
CA TYR A 366 -38.08 -5.62 0.79
C TYR A 366 -37.85 -7.01 1.33
#